data_AF-C3Y6A6-F1
#
_entry.id   AF-C3Y6A6-F1
#
_cell.length_a   1.000
_cell.length_b   1.000
_cell.length_c   1.000
_cell.angle_alpha   90.00
_cell.angle_beta   90.00
_cell.angle_gamma   90.00
#
_symmetry.space_group_name_H-M   'P 1'
#
loop_
_entity.id
_entity.type
_entity.pdbx_description
1 polymer ?
#
loop_
_entity_poly.entity_id
_entity_poly.type
_entity_poly.pdbx_seq_one_letter_code
_entity_poly.pdbx_strand_id
1 'polypeptide(L)'
;MSENITIICYFCSQPQRKSHDSNRPPYSYMALIQFAINSSPARRMTLKEIYTWIEGRFPYFKTAKQGWKNSIRHNLSLHDIFIR
;
A
#
# COMPACT_ATOMS: atom_id res chain seq x y z
N MET A 1 4.32 -33.51 9.91
CA MET A 1 3.05 -33.29 9.18
C MET A 1 2.84 -31.79 9.16
N SER A 2 2.86 -31.27 7.94
CA SER A 2 3.00 -29.87 7.51
C SER A 2 2.14 -28.88 8.30
N GLU A 3 2.80 -27.79 8.68
CA GLU A 3 2.22 -26.67 9.43
C GLU A 3 1.08 -26.02 8.66
N ASN A 4 -0.03 -25.81 9.38
CA ASN A 4 -1.14 -24.98 8.93
C ASN A 4 -0.64 -23.54 8.77
N ILE A 5 -0.57 -23.09 7.52
CA ILE A 5 -0.25 -21.72 7.09
C ILE A 5 -1.38 -20.80 7.56
N THR A 6 -1.34 -20.43 8.84
CA THR A 6 -2.14 -19.34 9.40
C THR A 6 -1.38 -18.05 9.14
N ILE A 7 -1.42 -17.56 7.89
CA ILE A 7 -1.10 -16.16 7.57
C ILE A 7 -2.34 -15.33 8.00
N ILE A 8 -2.55 -15.22 9.31
CA ILE A 8 -3.40 -14.19 9.87
C ILE A 8 -2.48 -13.02 10.18
N CYS A 9 -2.68 -11.95 9.40
CA CYS A 9 -2.46 -10.56 9.75
C CYS A 9 -1.71 -10.33 11.07
N TYR A 10 -0.38 -10.19 11.00
CA TYR A 10 0.31 -9.39 12.02
C TYR A 10 -0.15 -7.93 11.85
N PHE A 11 -1.28 -7.63 12.49
CA PHE A 11 -1.65 -6.30 12.92
C PHE A 11 -0.55 -5.86 13.91
N CYS A 12 0.52 -5.25 13.40
CA CYS A 12 1.46 -4.54 14.26
C CYS A 12 0.81 -3.21 14.64
N SER A 13 0.20 -3.18 15.82
CA SER A 13 -0.28 -1.97 16.47
C SER A 13 0.79 -0.89 16.45
N GLN A 14 0.55 0.20 15.71
CA GLN A 14 1.28 1.44 15.88
C GLN A 14 0.34 2.46 16.52
N PRO A 15 0.43 2.69 17.85
CA PRO A 15 -0.23 3.81 18.46
C PRO A 15 0.66 5.03 18.27
N GLN A 16 0.42 5.87 17.27
CA GLN A 16 0.93 7.26 17.30
C GLN A 16 -0.09 8.21 16.67
N ARG A 17 -1.04 8.68 17.48
CA ARG A 17 -1.62 10.01 17.29
C ARG A 17 -0.53 11.04 17.62
N LYS A 18 0.05 11.66 16.62
CA LYS A 18 0.40 13.09 16.62
C LYS A 18 0.32 13.58 15.17
N SER A 19 -0.59 14.51 14.96
CA SER A 19 -0.85 15.27 13.76
C SER A 19 0.43 15.93 13.21
N HIS A 20 1.00 15.31 12.18
CA HIS A 20 1.81 15.96 11.16
C HIS A 20 1.56 15.21 9.85
N ASP A 21 0.46 15.56 9.18
CA ASP A 21 -0.04 14.95 7.92
C ASP A 21 0.93 15.04 6.71
N SER A 22 2.13 15.58 6.92
CA SER A 22 3.11 15.89 5.88
C SER A 22 4.35 14.99 5.88
N ASN A 23 4.46 14.02 6.79
CA ASN A 23 5.60 13.11 6.83
C ASN A 23 5.34 11.82 6.04
N ARG A 24 6.42 11.27 5.46
CA ARG A 24 6.36 10.03 4.69
C ARG A 24 5.84 8.89 5.58
N PRO A 25 4.80 8.16 5.17
CA PRO A 25 4.31 7.02 5.94
C PRO A 25 5.38 5.92 6.10
N PRO A 26 5.45 5.24 7.24
CA PRO A 26 6.41 4.16 7.51
C PRO A 26 5.98 2.83 6.86
N TYR A 27 5.50 2.87 5.62
CA TYR A 27 5.03 1.71 4.87
C TYR A 27 5.81 1.55 3.57
N SER A 28 6.11 0.30 3.20
CA SER A 28 6.68 -0.03 1.89
C SER A 28 5.64 0.17 0.77
N TYR A 29 6.11 0.36 -0.47
CA TYR A 29 5.20 0.45 -1.61
C TYR A 29 4.37 -0.82 -1.80
N MET A 30 4.95 -2.00 -1.56
CA MET A 30 4.21 -3.27 -1.54
C MET A 30 3.05 -3.24 -0.53
N ALA A 31 3.30 -2.79 0.71
CA ALA A 31 2.26 -2.70 1.74
C ALA A 31 1.16 -1.70 1.34
N LEU A 32 1.53 -0.55 0.78
CA LEU A 32 0.56 0.44 0.28
C LEU A 32 -0.34 -0.13 -0.82
N ILE A 33 0.24 -0.87 -1.78
CA ILE A 33 -0.52 -1.53 -2.85
C ILE A 33 -1.47 -2.59 -2.27
N GLN A 34 -1.00 -3.40 -1.32
CA GLN A 34 -1.83 -4.40 -0.66
C GLN A 34 -3.02 -3.75 0.09
N PHE A 35 -2.78 -2.66 0.81
CA PHE A 35 -3.85 -1.94 1.49
C PHE A 35 -4.88 -1.36 0.51
N ALA A 36 -4.42 -0.80 -0.62
CA ALA A 36 -5.31 -0.32 -1.67
C ALA A 36 -6.19 -1.45 -2.22
N ILE A 37 -5.59 -2.54 -2.70
CA ILE A 37 -6.31 -3.67 -3.29
C ILE A 37 -7.29 -4.30 -2.29
N ASN A 38 -6.87 -4.49 -1.04
CA ASN A 38 -7.70 -5.08 0.01
C ASN A 38 -8.86 -4.16 0.46
N SER A 39 -8.80 -2.87 0.16
CA SER A 39 -9.91 -1.95 0.44
C SER A 39 -11.04 -2.04 -0.60
N SER A 40 -10.77 -2.60 -1.78
CA SER A 40 -11.78 -2.83 -2.81
C SER A 40 -12.57 -4.12 -2.51
N PRO A 41 -13.91 -4.11 -2.53
CA PRO A 41 -14.71 -5.34 -2.39
C PRO A 41 -14.37 -6.39 -3.45
N ALA A 42 -13.99 -5.95 -4.65
CA ALA A 42 -13.60 -6.82 -5.75
C ALA A 42 -12.16 -7.36 -5.62
N ARG A 43 -11.40 -6.91 -4.60
CA ARG A 43 -9.96 -7.19 -4.41
C ARG A 43 -9.14 -6.93 -5.68
N ARG A 44 -9.55 -5.91 -6.42
CA ARG A 44 -8.95 -5.47 -7.68
C ARG A 44 -9.01 -3.96 -7.73
N MET A 45 -7.94 -3.35 -8.21
CA MET A 45 -7.84 -1.93 -8.50
C MET A 45 -6.92 -1.73 -9.70
N THR A 46 -7.27 -0.78 -10.55
CA THR A 46 -6.41 -0.27 -11.61
C THR A 46 -5.26 0.56 -11.03
N LEU A 47 -4.21 0.76 -11.82
CA LEU A 47 -3.08 1.60 -11.44
C LEU A 47 -3.50 3.03 -11.05
N LYS A 48 -4.48 3.61 -11.75
CA LYS A 48 -5.01 4.94 -11.46
C LYS A 48 -5.71 4.98 -10.10
N GLU A 49 -6.53 3.97 -9.80
CA GLU A 49 -7.23 3.86 -8.52
C GLU A 49 -6.24 3.69 -7.35
N ILE A 50 -5.17 2.91 -7.54
CA ILE A 50 -4.10 2.78 -6.53
C ILE A 50 -3.47 4.14 -6.23
N TYR A 51 -3.18 4.96 -7.25
CA TYR A 51 -2.64 6.30 -7.03
C TYR A 51 -3.61 7.19 -6.23
N THR A 52 -4.87 7.23 -6.65
CA THR A 52 -5.90 8.04 -5.99
C THR A 52 -6.14 7.59 -4.55
N TRP A 53 -6.14 6.28 -4.30
CA TRP A 53 -6.31 5.73 -2.95
C TRP A 53 -5.15 6.13 -2.03
N ILE A 54 -3.90 5.99 -2.51
CA ILE A 54 -2.71 6.38 -1.74
C ILE A 54 -2.72 7.88 -1.44
N GLU A 55 -2.98 8.73 -2.42
CA GLU A 55 -3.08 10.18 -2.26
C GLU A 55 -4.22 10.58 -1.31
N GLY A 56 -5.35 9.87 -1.33
CA GLY A 56 -6.50 10.11 -0.45
C GLY A 56 -6.23 9.70 1.00
N ARG A 57 -5.49 8.62 1.23
CA ARG A 57 -5.21 8.07 2.56
C ARG A 57 -3.97 8.68 3.21
N PHE A 58 -2.98 9.08 2.41
CA PHE A 58 -1.68 9.57 2.85
C PHE A 58 -1.33 10.89 2.15
N PRO A 59 -1.69 12.05 2.73
CA PRO A 59 -1.53 13.36 2.09
C PRO A 59 -0.10 13.68 1.62
N TYR A 60 0.92 13.12 2.27
CA TYR A 60 2.32 13.17 1.83
C TYR A 60 2.50 12.91 0.33
N PHE A 61 1.78 11.94 -0.25
CA PHE A 61 1.98 11.55 -1.65
C PHE A 61 1.37 12.54 -2.66
N LYS A 62 0.50 13.46 -2.21
CA LYS A 62 -0.05 14.53 -3.07
C LYS A 62 1.02 15.54 -3.49
N THR A 63 1.99 15.81 -2.61
CA THR A 63 3.07 16.79 -2.85
C THR A 63 4.44 16.12 -3.08
N ALA A 64 4.53 14.81 -2.87
CA ALA A 64 5.75 14.06 -3.13
C ALA A 64 6.15 14.10 -4.62
N LYS A 65 7.47 14.10 -4.89
CA LYS A 65 8.03 14.05 -6.24
C LYS A 65 7.48 12.85 -7.02
N GLN A 66 7.28 12.99 -8.33
CA GLN A 66 6.66 11.96 -9.19
C GLN A 66 7.34 10.58 -9.17
N GLY A 67 8.56 10.46 -8.63
CA GLY A 67 9.29 9.20 -8.51
C GLY A 67 8.54 8.08 -7.77
N TRP A 68 7.65 8.40 -6.82
CA TRP A 68 6.90 7.37 -6.09
C TRP A 68 5.94 6.59 -7.00
N LYS A 69 5.33 7.24 -8.02
CA LYS A 69 4.47 6.55 -9.00
C LYS A 69 5.27 5.55 -9.84
N ASN A 70 6.54 5.84 -10.10
CA ASN A 70 7.44 4.89 -10.76
C ASN A 70 7.73 3.69 -9.87
N SER A 71 8.00 3.93 -8.59
CA SER A 71 8.19 2.86 -7.61
C SER A 71 6.97 1.94 -7.49
N ILE A 72 5.74 2.49 -7.56
CA ILE A 72 4.51 1.68 -7.58
C ILE A 72 4.46 0.76 -8.81
N ARG A 73 4.67 1.29 -10.02
CA ARG A 73 4.67 0.48 -11.25
C ARG A 73 5.74 -0.61 -11.24
N HIS A 74 6.92 -0.28 -10.69
CA HIS A 74 7.99 -1.24 -10.50
C HIS A 74 7.58 -2.35 -9.52
N ASN A 75 6.99 -2.03 -8.37
CA ASN A 75 6.55 -3.02 -7.37
C ASN A 75 5.45 -3.95 -7.91
N LEU A 76 4.49 -3.39 -8.65
CA LEU A 76 3.45 -4.18 -9.34
C LEU A 76 4.04 -5.13 -10.38
N SER A 77 5.24 -4.84 -10.89
CA SER A 77 5.90 -5.66 -11.89
C SER A 77 6.92 -6.63 -11.34
N LEU A 78 7.51 -6.29 -10.19
CA LEU A 78 8.56 -7.05 -9.52
C LEU A 78 7.99 -8.23 -8.73
N HIS A 79 6.80 -8.08 -8.16
CA HIS A 79 6.22 -9.09 -7.27
C HIS A 79 5.06 -9.83 -7.92
N ASP A 80 5.21 -11.14 -8.07
CA ASP A 80 4.20 -12.04 -8.66
C ASP A 80 2.88 -12.10 -7.88
N ILE A 81 2.88 -11.61 -6.63
CA ILE A 81 1.65 -11.45 -5.84
C ILE A 81 0.66 -10.48 -6.49
N PHE A 82 1.13 -9.60 -7.37
CA PHE A 82 0.30 -8.66 -8.13
C PHE A 82 0.10 -9.18 -9.54
N ILE A 83 -1.01 -9.91 -9.72
CA ILE A 83 -1.43 -10.44 -11.02
C ILE A 83 -2.02 -9.30 -11.86
N ARG A 84 -1.61 -9.21 -13.12
CA ARG A 84 -2.03 -8.16 -14.07
C ARG A 84 -3.25 -8.60 -14.87
#